data_AF-A0A9E3JUL0-F1
#
_entry.id   AF-A0A9E3JUL0-F1
#
_cell.length_a   1.000
_cell.length_b   1.000
_cell.length_c   1.000
_cell.angle_alpha   90.00
_cell.angle_beta   90.00
_cell.angle_gamma   90.00
#
_symmetry.space_group_name_H-M   'P 1'
#
loop_
_entity.id
_entity.type
_entity.pdbx_description
1 polymer ?
#
loop_
_entity_poly.entity_id
_entity_poly.type
_entity_poly.pdbx_seq_one_letter_code
_entity_poly.pdbx_strand_id
1 'polypeptide(L)'
;MKYVLFALLLISGNVSAQISTDKTYNEILRGHHVAPLTGDLFGEQVNNKDGSTHFSQTDVSVPTNSGLRVEFTRHTPREKQGADSAQFPLGSGWEIDIPYMMATFDTRRGWDNGGGARCSGSQSGPTQTVGPSPDYNTTVMPAYLYWSGIHINIPGAGYENLLKQLSGHAIPQDGQTYIGATNGFWRVGCLPQLKNGAGEGFFVKLPNGTKYYFDWMASRNAFDVLNKEYYRDSNGDGTDPTGLLVPTSDVFLYATKVEDRHGNIVNYNFDPANKHRLTSIVSSDGARLDITYNQTGQVSEVHALGQVWKYTYGAITPFGPKLTEVLLPDQSKWTFAGDMMWWYAKSPILPAAFYDNACEQNATGYRSQDPAASYNLSTLVFTHPSGAQGTFVLRSLIHGSDNTPGGCGLFGSVMTDIWFGSYGVPSAYLAKSLISKKITGPGLADQTWSYSYVPSWSFAKDCTSGCTTTTRIT
;
A
#
# COMPACT_ATOMS: atom_id res chain seq x y z
N MET A 1 -33.47 66.96 -27.34
CA MET A 1 -32.46 67.39 -26.35
C MET A 1 -31.20 66.56 -26.60
N LYS A 2 -30.31 67.03 -27.48
CA LYS A 2 -29.04 67.74 -27.19
C LYS A 2 -27.99 66.89 -26.44
N TYR A 3 -27.05 66.40 -27.25
CA TYR A 3 -25.75 65.77 -27.00
C TYR A 3 -24.90 66.43 -25.90
N VAL A 4 -24.04 65.65 -25.22
CA VAL A 4 -22.58 65.90 -25.18
C VAL A 4 -21.81 64.58 -25.06
N LEU A 5 -21.02 64.32 -26.10
CA LEU A 5 -19.92 63.37 -26.21
C LEU A 5 -18.72 63.92 -25.41
N PHE A 6 -17.97 63.09 -24.68
CA PHE A 6 -16.58 63.43 -24.35
C PHE A 6 -15.67 62.32 -24.86
N ALA A 7 -14.97 62.65 -25.94
CA ALA A 7 -13.86 61.90 -26.49
C ALA A 7 -12.57 62.37 -25.81
N LEU A 8 -11.69 61.43 -25.45
CA LEU A 8 -10.25 61.70 -25.39
C LEU A 8 -9.54 60.64 -26.22
N LEU A 9 -8.78 61.13 -27.19
CA LEU A 9 -7.96 60.42 -28.15
C LEU A 9 -6.56 61.05 -28.05
N LEU A 10 -5.51 60.23 -28.04
CA LEU A 10 -4.14 60.45 -28.58
C LEU A 10 -3.23 59.30 -28.05
N ILE A 11 -2.91 58.24 -28.83
CA ILE A 11 -1.81 58.11 -29.85
C ILE A 11 -0.43 58.14 -29.16
N SER A 12 0.55 57.23 -29.33
CA SER A 12 0.75 55.95 -30.03
C SER A 12 2.17 55.42 -29.70
N GLY A 13 2.37 54.10 -29.71
CA GLY A 13 3.61 53.46 -30.21
C GLY A 13 4.71 53.08 -29.22
N ASN A 14 4.89 51.77 -29.02
CA ASN A 14 6.16 51.07 -29.22
C ASN A 14 5.89 49.56 -29.43
N VAL A 15 6.47 49.02 -30.50
CA VAL A 15 6.62 47.58 -30.75
C VAL A 15 7.91 47.15 -30.07
N SER A 16 7.89 46.08 -29.27
CA SER A 16 8.89 45.00 -29.33
C SER A 16 8.47 43.81 -28.48
N ALA A 17 8.74 42.63 -29.01
CA ALA A 17 8.60 41.32 -28.41
C ALA A 17 9.60 41.08 -27.25
N GLN A 18 9.18 40.25 -26.31
CA GLN A 18 9.89 39.11 -25.70
C GLN A 18 9.07 38.69 -24.47
N ILE A 19 8.22 37.66 -24.60
CA ILE A 19 7.86 36.87 -23.41
C ILE A 19 9.09 36.00 -23.14
N SER A 20 10.02 36.62 -22.42
CA SER A 20 11.05 35.93 -21.67
C SER A 20 10.34 34.96 -20.71
N THR A 21 10.61 33.67 -20.84
CA THR A 21 10.37 32.69 -19.78
C THR A 21 11.30 33.02 -18.62
N ASP A 22 10.97 34.06 -17.87
CA ASP A 22 11.63 34.35 -16.62
C ASP A 22 11.09 33.39 -15.57
N LYS A 23 11.84 32.30 -15.41
CA LYS A 23 11.80 31.43 -14.24
C LYS A 23 11.85 32.31 -12.99
N THR A 24 10.74 32.48 -12.30
CA THR A 24 10.72 33.23 -11.05
C THR A 24 11.28 32.36 -9.94
N TYR A 25 12.56 32.60 -9.63
CA TYR A 25 13.23 32.72 -8.32
C TYR A 25 12.91 31.69 -7.22
N ASN A 26 11.65 31.32 -6.95
CA ASN A 26 11.28 30.26 -5.99
C ASN A 26 11.77 28.86 -6.41
N GLU A 27 11.92 28.60 -7.71
CA GLU A 27 12.45 27.33 -8.23
C GLU A 27 14.00 27.27 -8.22
N ILE A 28 14.66 28.42 -8.04
CA ILE A 28 16.13 28.53 -7.97
C ILE A 28 16.60 28.63 -6.50
N LEU A 29 15.75 29.08 -5.57
CA LEU A 29 16.03 29.22 -4.13
C LEU A 29 15.97 27.93 -3.31
N ARG A 30 15.73 26.76 -3.91
CA ARG A 30 16.03 25.48 -3.23
C ARG A 30 17.53 25.26 -3.00
N GLY A 31 18.39 26.16 -3.49
CA GLY A 31 19.72 26.40 -2.94
C GLY A 31 19.64 27.35 -1.74
N HIS A 32 19.80 26.80 -0.53
CA HIS A 32 19.92 27.51 0.76
C HIS A 32 18.66 28.22 1.28
N HIS A 33 17.63 27.45 1.64
CA HIS A 33 16.94 27.62 2.92
C HIS A 33 16.16 26.35 3.24
N VAL A 34 16.46 25.77 4.40
CA VAL A 34 15.68 24.71 5.03
C VAL A 34 14.24 25.22 5.12
N ALA A 35 13.32 24.57 4.40
CA ALA A 35 11.89 24.78 4.61
C ALA A 35 11.61 24.68 6.11
N PRO A 36 10.66 25.46 6.68
CA PRO A 36 10.29 25.24 8.07
C PRO A 36 10.01 23.74 8.23
N LEU A 37 10.76 23.08 9.11
CA LEU A 37 10.68 21.65 9.30
C LEU A 37 9.33 21.35 9.94
N THR A 38 8.32 21.23 9.09
CA THR A 38 7.10 20.54 9.44
C THR A 38 7.48 19.09 9.70
N GLY A 39 6.69 18.41 10.53
CA GLY A 39 6.95 17.05 10.97
C GLY A 39 6.96 15.97 9.86
N ASP A 40 7.09 16.32 8.59
CA ASP A 40 6.96 15.40 7.45
C ASP A 40 8.24 15.32 6.61
N LEU A 41 9.40 15.70 7.18
CA LEU A 41 10.70 15.75 6.46
C LEU A 41 11.09 14.42 5.82
N PHE A 42 10.66 13.30 6.40
CA PHE A 42 11.00 11.95 5.95
C PHE A 42 9.85 11.29 5.17
N GLY A 43 8.79 12.05 4.86
CA GLY A 43 7.62 11.56 4.14
C GLY A 43 6.80 10.54 4.92
N GLU A 44 6.91 10.55 6.26
CA GLU A 44 6.17 9.67 7.14
C GLU A 44 4.69 10.04 7.21
N GLN A 45 3.84 9.03 7.29
CA GLN A 45 2.41 9.13 7.55
C GLN A 45 2.08 8.16 8.67
N VAL A 46 1.58 8.68 9.77
CA VAL A 46 1.25 7.89 10.97
C VAL A 46 -0.26 7.77 11.07
N ASN A 47 -0.77 6.55 11.15
CA ASN A 47 -2.15 6.29 11.48
C ASN A 47 -2.38 6.63 12.95
N ASN A 48 -3.21 7.63 13.18
CA ASN A 48 -3.57 8.11 14.51
C ASN A 48 -4.30 7.06 15.37
N LYS A 49 -4.95 6.07 14.77
CA LYS A 49 -5.67 5.01 15.49
C LYS A 49 -4.73 3.99 16.13
N ASP A 50 -3.75 3.52 15.37
CA ASP A 50 -2.94 2.35 15.75
C ASP A 50 -1.43 2.54 15.59
N GLY A 51 -0.99 3.74 15.22
CA GLY A 51 0.42 4.07 15.05
C GLY A 51 1.10 3.42 13.85
N SER A 52 0.35 2.69 13.00
CA SER A 52 0.92 2.16 11.76
C SER A 52 1.52 3.30 10.94
N THR A 53 2.78 3.14 10.55
CA THR A 53 3.54 4.21 9.89
C THR A 53 3.95 3.79 8.49
N HIS A 54 3.70 4.67 7.54
CA HIS A 54 4.08 4.51 6.15
C HIS A 54 5.06 5.62 5.77
N PHE A 55 6.04 5.32 4.92
CA PHE A 55 6.95 6.34 4.40
C PHE A 55 6.81 6.40 2.89
N SER A 56 6.78 7.62 2.34
CA SER A 56 6.76 7.86 0.90
C SER A 56 7.69 9.00 0.53
N GLN A 57 8.55 8.78 -0.46
CA GLN A 57 9.52 9.76 -0.93
C GLN A 57 9.50 9.82 -2.46
N THR A 58 9.23 11.01 -3.00
CA THR A 58 9.38 11.28 -4.43
C THR A 58 10.83 11.67 -4.70
N ASP A 59 11.53 10.84 -5.50
CA ASP A 59 12.92 11.09 -5.87
C ASP A 59 12.98 11.90 -7.17
N VAL A 60 12.10 11.59 -8.13
CA VAL A 60 12.03 12.22 -9.45
C VAL A 60 10.63 12.75 -9.70
N SER A 61 10.52 13.98 -10.17
CA SER A 61 9.26 14.58 -10.63
C SER A 61 9.51 15.38 -11.90
N VAL A 62 8.83 15.01 -12.98
CA VAL A 62 8.88 15.71 -14.25
C VAL A 62 7.56 16.45 -14.45
N PRO A 63 7.57 17.80 -14.53
CA PRO A 63 6.35 18.57 -14.75
C PRO A 63 5.66 18.18 -16.06
N THR A 64 4.33 18.18 -16.04
CA THR A 64 3.48 17.99 -17.22
C THR A 64 2.54 19.18 -17.37
N ASN A 65 2.11 19.47 -18.59
CA ASN A 65 1.12 20.52 -18.87
C ASN A 65 -0.28 20.12 -18.40
N SER A 66 -0.55 18.81 -18.32
CA SER A 66 -1.85 18.26 -17.93
C SER A 66 -2.03 18.14 -16.41
N GLY A 67 -0.94 18.19 -15.63
CA GLY A 67 -0.94 17.86 -14.21
C GLY A 67 -0.98 16.36 -13.92
N LEU A 68 -0.98 15.49 -14.96
CA LEU A 68 -0.77 14.06 -14.77
C LEU A 68 0.66 13.80 -14.30
N ARG A 69 0.81 12.85 -13.37
CA ARG A 69 2.10 12.59 -12.70
C ARG A 69 3.06 11.83 -13.60
N VAL A 70 4.26 12.36 -13.78
CA VAL A 70 5.44 11.65 -14.28
C VAL A 70 6.48 11.71 -13.17
N GLU A 71 6.37 10.79 -12.22
CA GLU A 71 7.11 10.79 -10.97
C GLU A 71 7.67 9.39 -10.68
N PHE A 72 8.87 9.34 -10.12
CA PHE A 72 9.40 8.14 -9.47
C PHE A 72 9.35 8.36 -7.97
N THR A 73 8.38 7.69 -7.34
CA THR A 73 8.15 7.74 -5.90
C THR A 73 8.38 6.34 -5.33
N ARG A 74 9.07 6.27 -4.21
CA ARG A 74 9.27 5.05 -3.45
C ARG A 74 8.49 5.12 -2.15
N HIS A 75 7.79 4.05 -1.83
CA HIS A 75 6.94 3.99 -0.66
C HIS A 75 7.17 2.68 0.08
N THR A 76 6.92 2.65 1.38
CA THR A 76 6.94 1.38 2.10
C THR A 76 5.70 0.56 1.77
N PRO A 77 5.78 -0.78 1.76
CA PRO A 77 4.63 -1.63 1.42
C PRO A 77 3.35 -1.24 2.17
N ARG A 78 2.21 -1.25 1.48
CA ARG A 78 0.90 -1.00 2.11
C ARG A 78 0.29 -2.30 2.66
N GLU A 79 0.56 -3.39 1.96
CA GLU A 79 0.24 -4.75 2.38
C GLU A 79 1.52 -5.50 2.76
N LYS A 80 1.38 -6.72 3.26
CA LYS A 80 2.53 -7.59 3.52
C LYS A 80 3.35 -7.74 2.25
N GLN A 81 4.66 -7.59 2.37
CA GLN A 81 5.54 -7.92 1.27
C GLN A 81 5.57 -9.43 1.08
N GLY A 82 5.51 -9.87 -0.18
CA GLY A 82 5.56 -11.28 -0.53
C GLY A 82 6.86 -11.95 -0.08
N ALA A 83 6.85 -13.28 0.00
CA ALA A 83 7.97 -14.09 0.45
C ALA A 83 9.19 -14.07 -0.51
N ASP A 84 9.00 -13.62 -1.75
CA ASP A 84 10.06 -13.51 -2.76
C ASP A 84 10.51 -12.08 -3.01
N SER A 85 11.11 -11.51 -1.99
CA SER A 85 11.57 -10.11 -1.99
C SER A 85 12.88 -9.88 -2.72
N ALA A 86 13.57 -10.93 -3.13
CA ALA A 86 14.70 -10.82 -4.05
C ALA A 86 14.27 -10.32 -5.45
N GLN A 87 13.02 -10.56 -5.83
CA GLN A 87 12.46 -10.13 -7.12
C GLN A 87 11.93 -8.69 -7.12
N PHE A 88 11.94 -7.98 -5.98
CA PHE A 88 11.37 -6.63 -5.91
C PHE A 88 12.28 -5.58 -6.54
N PRO A 89 11.72 -4.68 -7.39
CA PRO A 89 12.46 -3.59 -8.02
C PRO A 89 13.28 -2.72 -7.05
N LEU A 90 12.78 -2.49 -5.84
CA LEU A 90 13.49 -1.70 -4.81
C LEU A 90 13.97 -2.56 -3.62
N GLY A 91 13.99 -3.88 -3.79
CA GLY A 91 14.37 -4.84 -2.76
C GLY A 91 13.39 -4.84 -1.56
N SER A 92 13.94 -5.19 -0.41
CA SER A 92 13.20 -5.30 0.85
C SER A 92 12.81 -3.94 1.44
N GLY A 93 11.53 -3.80 1.81
CA GLY A 93 11.01 -2.65 2.56
C GLY A 93 10.61 -1.42 1.74
N TRP A 94 10.83 -1.42 0.42
CA TRP A 94 10.38 -0.35 -0.49
C TRP A 94 9.70 -0.92 -1.73
N GLU A 95 8.71 -0.19 -2.24
CA GLU A 95 7.98 -0.45 -3.48
C GLU A 95 7.94 0.83 -4.32
N ILE A 96 7.84 0.69 -5.64
CA ILE A 96 7.66 1.84 -6.54
C ILE A 96 6.18 2.23 -6.48
N ASP A 97 5.87 3.49 -6.15
CA ASP A 97 4.50 4.00 -6.05
C ASP A 97 3.95 4.29 -7.44
N ILE A 98 3.33 3.28 -8.04
CA ILE A 98 2.63 3.36 -9.32
C ILE A 98 1.19 2.92 -9.16
N PRO A 99 0.29 3.26 -10.11
CA PRO A 99 -1.07 2.79 -10.04
C PRO A 99 -1.11 1.26 -10.20
N TYR A 100 -1.69 0.56 -9.21
CA TYR A 100 -1.94 -0.87 -9.29
C TYR A 100 -3.26 -1.26 -8.63
N MET A 101 -3.80 -2.40 -9.08
CA MET A 101 -4.78 -3.18 -8.31
C MET A 101 -4.11 -4.47 -7.84
N MET A 102 -4.42 -4.92 -6.62
CA MET A 102 -3.78 -6.11 -6.04
C MET A 102 -4.72 -6.87 -5.11
N ALA A 103 -4.62 -8.19 -5.14
CA ALA A 103 -5.22 -9.09 -4.18
C ALA A 103 -4.36 -10.36 -4.03
N THR A 104 -4.52 -11.05 -2.92
CA THR A 104 -3.81 -12.31 -2.62
C THR A 104 -4.71 -13.51 -2.93
N PHE A 105 -4.20 -14.46 -3.71
CA PHE A 105 -4.93 -15.64 -4.17
C PHE A 105 -4.17 -16.92 -3.87
N ASP A 106 -4.88 -18.04 -3.88
CA ASP A 106 -4.26 -19.35 -3.94
C ASP A 106 -3.47 -19.51 -5.25
N THR A 107 -2.20 -19.92 -5.17
CA THR A 107 -1.32 -20.01 -6.36
C THR A 107 -1.82 -20.96 -7.44
N ARG A 108 -2.62 -21.97 -7.06
CA ARG A 108 -3.13 -23.02 -7.96
C ARG A 108 -4.36 -22.54 -8.73
N ARG A 109 -5.13 -21.60 -8.16
CA ARG A 109 -6.34 -21.02 -8.78
C ARG A 109 -6.06 -19.69 -9.47
N GLY A 110 -5.16 -18.89 -8.91
CA GLY A 110 -4.89 -17.51 -9.34
C GLY A 110 -6.13 -16.61 -9.22
N TRP A 111 -6.04 -15.41 -9.82
CA TRP A 111 -7.15 -14.45 -9.82
C TRP A 111 -8.32 -14.90 -10.72
N ASP A 112 -8.04 -15.64 -11.80
CA ASP A 112 -9.04 -15.86 -12.85
C ASP A 112 -9.88 -17.14 -12.66
N ASN A 113 -9.60 -17.93 -11.62
CA ASN A 113 -10.36 -19.12 -11.24
C ASN A 113 -10.70 -20.09 -12.41
N GLY A 114 -9.87 -20.09 -13.48
CA GLY A 114 -10.01 -20.92 -14.68
C GLY A 114 -10.93 -20.40 -15.79
N GLY A 115 -11.45 -19.16 -15.75
CA GLY A 115 -12.56 -18.73 -16.63
C GLY A 115 -12.39 -17.46 -17.49
N GLY A 116 -11.34 -16.66 -17.38
CA GLY A 116 -11.14 -15.45 -18.19
C GLY A 116 -11.88 -14.19 -17.71
N ALA A 117 -12.92 -14.35 -16.87
CA ALA A 117 -13.88 -13.31 -16.48
C ALA A 117 -13.62 -12.71 -15.08
N ARG A 118 -12.36 -12.41 -14.75
CA ARG A 118 -11.96 -11.87 -13.42
C ARG A 118 -12.68 -10.56 -13.03
N CYS A 119 -13.13 -9.78 -14.01
CA CYS A 119 -13.80 -8.51 -13.78
C CYS A 119 -15.31 -8.64 -14.02
N SER A 120 -15.73 -9.13 -15.19
CA SER A 120 -17.14 -9.19 -15.59
C SER A 120 -17.89 -10.38 -14.98
N GLY A 121 -17.17 -11.33 -14.41
CA GLY A 121 -17.71 -12.50 -13.74
C GLY A 121 -18.51 -12.16 -12.47
N SER A 122 -19.31 -13.12 -12.03
CA SER A 122 -20.16 -12.96 -10.84
C SER A 122 -19.39 -12.92 -9.51
N GLN A 123 -18.09 -13.28 -9.52
CA GLN A 123 -17.20 -13.25 -8.36
C GLN A 123 -15.82 -12.70 -8.74
N SER A 124 -15.46 -11.54 -8.18
CA SER A 124 -14.12 -10.94 -8.34
C SER A 124 -13.10 -11.46 -7.31
N GLY A 125 -13.56 -12.21 -6.31
CA GLY A 125 -12.74 -12.86 -5.29
C GLY A 125 -12.63 -14.37 -5.50
N PRO A 126 -11.75 -15.05 -4.76
CA PRO A 126 -11.59 -16.50 -4.84
C PRO A 126 -12.87 -17.23 -4.41
N THR A 127 -13.15 -18.36 -5.05
CA THR A 127 -14.18 -19.29 -4.56
C THR A 127 -13.76 -19.88 -3.22
N GLN A 128 -14.70 -20.04 -2.28
CA GLN A 128 -14.44 -20.55 -0.92
C GLN A 128 -13.88 -21.98 -0.84
N THR A 129 -13.70 -22.67 -1.96
CA THR A 129 -13.37 -24.09 -2.03
C THR A 129 -11.97 -24.32 -2.59
N VAL A 130 -10.98 -24.29 -1.69
CA VAL A 130 -9.68 -24.92 -1.94
C VAL A 130 -9.30 -25.77 -0.74
N GLY A 131 -8.99 -27.04 -0.97
CA GLY A 131 -8.45 -27.91 0.07
C GLY A 131 -6.94 -27.75 0.26
N PRO A 132 -6.46 -28.08 1.46
CA PRO A 132 -5.04 -28.04 1.78
C PRO A 132 -4.27 -29.12 1.01
N SER A 133 -2.95 -28.98 0.89
CA SER A 133 -2.12 -30.09 0.37
C SER A 133 -1.94 -31.18 1.43
N PRO A 134 -2.04 -32.50 1.11
CA PRO A 134 -2.33 -33.12 -0.20
C PRO A 134 -3.84 -33.36 -0.46
N ASP A 135 -4.69 -32.98 0.49
CA ASP A 135 -6.12 -33.25 0.56
C ASP A 135 -6.96 -32.14 -0.12
N TYR A 136 -6.72 -31.98 -1.42
CA TYR A 136 -7.20 -30.86 -2.24
C TYR A 136 -8.73 -30.70 -2.32
N ASN A 137 -9.48 -31.77 -2.06
CA ASN A 137 -10.93 -31.85 -2.27
C ASN A 137 -11.73 -32.33 -1.05
N THR A 138 -11.09 -32.62 0.08
CA THR A 138 -11.76 -33.25 1.24
C THR A 138 -11.98 -32.28 2.41
N THR A 139 -11.21 -31.19 2.50
CA THR A 139 -11.34 -30.16 3.56
C THR A 139 -11.49 -28.78 2.92
N VAL A 140 -12.41 -27.95 3.43
CA VAL A 140 -12.70 -26.62 2.87
C VAL A 140 -12.04 -25.54 3.71
N MET A 141 -11.06 -24.83 3.16
CA MET A 141 -10.46 -23.67 3.84
C MET A 141 -11.16 -22.37 3.47
N PRO A 142 -11.65 -21.60 4.47
CA PRO A 142 -12.31 -20.33 4.19
C PRO A 142 -11.38 -19.31 3.53
N ALA A 143 -11.86 -18.66 2.47
CA ALA A 143 -11.08 -17.68 1.70
C ALA A 143 -10.57 -16.49 2.52
N TYR A 144 -11.28 -16.10 3.60
CA TYR A 144 -10.89 -14.97 4.46
C TYR A 144 -9.54 -15.17 5.16
N LEU A 145 -9.01 -16.41 5.19
CA LEU A 145 -7.71 -16.70 5.78
C LEU A 145 -6.54 -16.15 4.93
N TYR A 146 -6.74 -16.00 3.62
CA TYR A 146 -5.70 -15.55 2.69
C TYR A 146 -6.13 -14.37 1.81
N TRP A 147 -7.42 -14.06 1.73
CA TRP A 147 -7.96 -12.99 0.88
C TRP A 147 -8.67 -11.94 1.72
N SER A 148 -8.30 -10.66 1.54
CA SER A 148 -8.84 -9.52 2.30
C SER A 148 -9.60 -8.50 1.44
N GLY A 149 -9.75 -8.74 0.13
CA GLY A 149 -10.32 -7.78 -0.80
C GLY A 149 -9.44 -7.56 -2.03
N ILE A 150 -9.91 -6.69 -2.92
CA ILE A 150 -9.08 -6.11 -4.00
C ILE A 150 -8.75 -4.69 -3.61
N HIS A 151 -7.46 -4.39 -3.54
CA HIS A 151 -6.93 -3.09 -3.20
C HIS A 151 -6.54 -2.32 -4.46
N ILE A 152 -6.67 -1.00 -4.41
CA ILE A 152 -6.39 -0.08 -5.52
C ILE A 152 -5.49 1.03 -4.99
N ASN A 153 -4.26 1.08 -5.48
CA ASN A 153 -3.32 2.17 -5.24
C ASN A 153 -3.31 3.11 -6.44
N ILE A 154 -3.50 4.41 -6.19
CA ILE A 154 -3.29 5.46 -7.19
C ILE A 154 -2.45 6.57 -6.54
N PRO A 155 -1.19 6.76 -6.98
CA PRO A 155 -0.30 7.77 -6.41
C PRO A 155 -0.95 9.16 -6.40
N GLY A 156 -0.96 9.81 -5.24
CA GLY A 156 -1.57 11.11 -5.03
C GLY A 156 -3.10 11.15 -4.92
N ALA A 157 -3.81 10.05 -5.23
CA ALA A 157 -5.25 9.96 -5.03
C ALA A 157 -5.63 9.11 -3.81
N GLY A 158 -4.88 8.03 -3.53
CA GLY A 158 -5.04 7.25 -2.32
C GLY A 158 -4.84 5.75 -2.51
N TYR A 159 -5.15 5.01 -1.44
CA TYR A 159 -5.19 3.55 -1.38
C TYR A 159 -6.57 3.12 -0.88
N GLU A 160 -7.34 2.45 -1.72
CA GLU A 160 -8.75 2.14 -1.45
C GLU A 160 -9.10 0.68 -1.78
N ASN A 161 -10.17 0.19 -1.16
CA ASN A 161 -10.72 -1.13 -1.44
C ASN A 161 -11.79 -1.05 -2.52
N LEU A 162 -11.80 -2.03 -3.43
CA LEU A 162 -12.93 -2.27 -4.33
C LEU A 162 -14.12 -2.79 -3.51
N LEU A 163 -15.19 -2.01 -3.50
CA LEU A 163 -16.47 -2.36 -2.93
C LEU A 163 -17.41 -2.84 -4.03
N LYS A 164 -18.07 -3.97 -3.79
CA LYS A 164 -19.06 -4.53 -4.70
C LYS A 164 -20.22 -3.54 -4.88
N GLN A 165 -20.65 -3.35 -6.13
CA GLN A 165 -21.85 -2.57 -6.40
C GLN A 165 -23.09 -3.28 -5.80
N LEU A 166 -23.79 -2.60 -4.89
CA LEU A 166 -25.06 -3.07 -4.34
C LEU A 166 -26.23 -2.52 -5.15
N SER A 167 -27.34 -3.27 -5.19
CA SER A 167 -28.58 -2.82 -5.81
C SER A 167 -29.04 -1.48 -5.21
N GLY A 168 -29.64 -0.61 -6.03
CA GLY A 168 -30.16 0.69 -5.61
C GLY A 168 -29.12 1.80 -5.43
N HIS A 169 -27.82 1.52 -5.58
CA HIS A 169 -26.78 2.56 -5.53
C HIS A 169 -26.65 3.27 -6.88
N ALA A 170 -26.57 4.59 -6.85
CA ALA A 170 -26.48 5.42 -8.06
C ALA A 170 -25.18 5.15 -8.84
N ILE A 171 -25.35 4.79 -10.12
CA ILE A 171 -24.26 4.65 -11.09
C ILE A 171 -24.28 5.82 -12.07
N PRO A 172 -23.11 6.33 -12.50
CA PRO A 172 -23.04 7.32 -13.57
C PRO A 172 -23.70 6.77 -14.85
N GLN A 173 -24.51 7.60 -15.52
CA GLN A 173 -25.14 7.26 -16.80
C GLN A 173 -24.27 7.75 -17.97
N ASP A 174 -23.01 7.32 -18.01
CA ASP A 174 -22.03 7.72 -19.03
C ASP A 174 -21.75 6.62 -20.07
N GLY A 175 -22.70 5.68 -20.22
CA GLY A 175 -22.61 4.58 -21.18
C GLY A 175 -21.60 3.49 -20.81
N GLN A 176 -21.00 3.56 -19.62
CA GLN A 176 -20.08 2.55 -19.10
C GLN A 176 -20.78 1.63 -18.11
N THR A 177 -20.35 0.37 -18.06
CA THR A 177 -20.77 -0.59 -17.05
C THR A 177 -19.75 -0.60 -15.90
N TYR A 178 -20.26 -0.47 -14.67
CA TYR A 178 -19.46 -0.48 -13.46
C TYR A 178 -19.78 -1.71 -12.61
N ILE A 179 -18.75 -2.39 -12.13
CA ILE A 179 -18.86 -3.58 -11.27
C ILE A 179 -18.80 -3.23 -9.78
N GLY A 180 -18.32 -2.03 -9.47
CA GLY A 180 -18.08 -1.60 -8.12
C GLY A 180 -17.57 -0.17 -8.02
N ALA A 181 -17.30 0.22 -6.79
CA ALA A 181 -16.83 1.54 -6.44
C ALA A 181 -15.84 1.48 -5.27
N THR A 182 -15.34 2.63 -4.87
CA THR A 182 -14.54 2.78 -3.66
C THR A 182 -15.17 3.85 -2.73
N ASN A 183 -14.63 4.04 -1.52
CA ASN A 183 -15.12 5.05 -0.58
C ASN A 183 -14.92 6.49 -1.08
N GLY A 184 -13.86 6.74 -1.84
CA GLY A 184 -13.57 8.00 -2.55
C GLY A 184 -14.36 8.17 -3.84
N PHE A 185 -15.44 7.39 -4.03
CA PHE A 185 -16.31 7.42 -5.20
C PHE A 185 -15.61 7.11 -6.52
N TRP A 186 -14.50 6.37 -6.50
CA TRP A 186 -13.92 5.85 -7.73
C TRP A 186 -14.88 4.81 -8.30
N ARG A 187 -14.91 4.72 -9.63
CA ARG A 187 -15.81 3.80 -10.35
C ARG A 187 -14.98 2.79 -11.11
N VAL A 188 -15.27 1.51 -10.89
CA VAL A 188 -14.47 0.39 -11.41
C VAL A 188 -15.27 -0.38 -12.45
N GLY A 189 -14.68 -0.60 -13.61
CA GLY A 189 -15.27 -1.37 -14.71
C GLY A 189 -14.24 -2.24 -15.40
N CYS A 190 -14.68 -2.99 -16.41
CA CYS A 190 -13.87 -4.03 -17.04
C CYS A 190 -13.20 -3.58 -18.33
N LEU A 191 -11.99 -4.06 -18.54
CA LEU A 191 -11.31 -4.05 -19.83
C LEU A 191 -11.33 -5.48 -20.39
N PRO A 192 -11.57 -5.67 -21.68
CA PRO A 192 -11.78 -7.01 -22.24
C PRO A 192 -10.49 -7.85 -22.27
N GLN A 193 -9.32 -7.21 -22.29
CA GLN A 193 -8.04 -7.88 -22.49
C GLN A 193 -6.91 -7.21 -21.71
N LEU A 194 -6.00 -8.03 -21.18
CA LEU A 194 -4.69 -7.62 -20.71
C LEU A 194 -3.74 -7.35 -21.88
N LYS A 195 -2.74 -6.48 -21.65
CA LYS A 195 -1.67 -6.21 -22.62
C LYS A 195 -0.54 -7.24 -22.60
N ASN A 196 -0.40 -8.01 -21.53
CA ASN A 196 0.71 -8.96 -21.34
C ASN A 196 0.25 -10.39 -21.01
N GLY A 197 -1.00 -10.72 -21.34
CA GLY A 197 -1.60 -12.02 -21.06
C GLY A 197 -3.01 -12.14 -21.59
N ALA A 198 -3.65 -13.26 -21.28
CA ALA A 198 -5.05 -13.49 -21.59
C ALA A 198 -5.97 -13.05 -20.44
N GLY A 199 -7.24 -12.83 -20.76
CA GLY A 199 -8.28 -12.47 -19.80
C GLY A 199 -8.43 -10.96 -19.61
N GLU A 200 -9.38 -10.58 -18.75
CA GLU A 200 -9.79 -9.19 -18.56
C GLU A 200 -8.81 -8.36 -17.71
N GLY A 201 -8.85 -7.04 -17.89
CA GLY A 201 -8.28 -6.05 -16.98
C GLY A 201 -9.38 -5.21 -16.32
N PHE A 202 -8.96 -4.16 -15.62
CA PHE A 202 -9.89 -3.21 -15.00
C PHE A 202 -9.57 -1.79 -15.45
N PHE A 203 -10.58 -0.93 -15.48
CA PHE A 203 -10.36 0.51 -15.45
C PHE A 203 -10.94 1.10 -14.18
N VAL A 204 -10.30 2.16 -13.68
CA VAL A 204 -10.82 2.97 -12.59
C VAL A 204 -10.98 4.40 -13.07
N LYS A 205 -12.17 4.97 -12.85
CA LYS A 205 -12.49 6.36 -13.13
C LYS A 205 -12.65 7.13 -11.83
N LEU A 206 -11.85 8.17 -11.65
CA LEU A 206 -11.92 9.06 -10.49
C LEU A 206 -13.05 10.09 -10.65
N PRO A 207 -13.50 10.74 -9.56
CA PRO A 207 -14.50 11.81 -9.61
C PRO A 207 -14.09 13.00 -10.51
N ASN A 208 -12.79 13.24 -10.66
CA ASN A 208 -12.26 14.27 -11.56
C ASN A 208 -12.29 13.84 -13.05
N GLY A 209 -12.79 12.66 -13.37
CA GLY A 209 -12.89 12.15 -14.74
C GLY A 209 -11.63 11.47 -15.27
N THR A 210 -10.51 11.51 -14.54
CA THR A 210 -9.29 10.79 -14.92
C THR A 210 -9.53 9.28 -14.88
N LYS A 211 -9.09 8.58 -15.92
CA LYS A 211 -9.26 7.14 -16.11
C LYS A 211 -7.92 6.43 -16.12
N TYR A 212 -7.79 5.42 -15.28
CA TYR A 212 -6.63 4.54 -15.15
C TYR A 212 -6.97 3.17 -15.76
N TYR A 213 -6.06 2.59 -16.52
CA TYR A 213 -6.25 1.34 -17.25
C TYR A 213 -5.30 0.28 -16.70
N PHE A 214 -5.80 -0.61 -15.85
CA PHE A 214 -5.08 -1.69 -15.16
C PHE A 214 -5.16 -2.98 -15.97
N ASP A 215 -4.21 -3.13 -16.89
CA ASP A 215 -4.18 -4.16 -17.91
C ASP A 215 -2.80 -4.82 -18.07
N TRP A 216 -1.90 -4.67 -17.08
CA TRP A 216 -0.62 -5.37 -17.03
C TRP A 216 -0.50 -6.25 -15.80
N MET A 217 -0.54 -7.57 -15.99
CA MET A 217 -0.51 -8.54 -14.89
C MET A 217 0.91 -8.91 -14.46
N ALA A 218 1.14 -8.93 -13.16
CA ALA A 218 2.32 -9.50 -12.54
C ALA A 218 1.94 -10.26 -11.26
N SER A 219 2.80 -11.16 -10.79
CA SER A 219 2.52 -11.93 -9.58
C SER A 219 3.80 -12.22 -8.82
N ARG A 220 3.72 -12.18 -7.50
CA ARG A 220 4.80 -12.59 -6.59
C ARG A 220 4.29 -13.62 -5.60
N ASN A 221 5.18 -14.47 -5.11
CA ASN A 221 4.86 -15.38 -4.00
C ASN A 221 4.55 -14.56 -2.76
N ALA A 222 3.43 -14.86 -2.11
CA ALA A 222 3.09 -14.35 -0.80
C ALA A 222 3.45 -15.39 0.27
N PHE A 223 3.36 -15.02 1.55
CA PHE A 223 3.59 -15.99 2.62
C PHE A 223 2.45 -16.99 2.66
N ASP A 224 2.78 -18.27 2.66
CA ASP A 224 1.79 -19.34 2.77
C ASP A 224 0.99 -19.22 4.07
N VAL A 225 -0.31 -19.53 3.98
CA VAL A 225 -1.18 -19.57 5.15
C VAL A 225 -1.18 -20.99 5.70
N LEU A 226 -0.65 -21.14 6.92
CA LEU A 226 -0.72 -22.37 7.67
C LEU A 226 -1.98 -22.37 8.54
N ASN A 227 -2.90 -23.30 8.28
CA ASN A 227 -3.95 -23.64 9.23
C ASN A 227 -3.56 -24.93 9.96
N LYS A 228 -3.75 -24.96 11.28
CA LYS A 228 -3.60 -26.20 12.05
C LYS A 228 -4.99 -26.76 12.24
N GLU A 229 -5.33 -27.80 11.50
CA GLU A 229 -6.61 -28.48 11.66
C GLU A 229 -6.36 -29.90 12.18
N TYR A 230 -7.21 -30.35 13.10
CA TYR A 230 -7.15 -31.70 13.65
C TYR A 230 -7.63 -32.70 12.60
N TYR A 231 -6.74 -33.58 12.16
CA TYR A 231 -7.06 -34.62 11.18
C TYR A 231 -7.42 -35.91 11.91
N ARG A 232 -8.56 -36.51 11.55
CA ARG A 232 -8.87 -37.90 11.93
C ARG A 232 -8.66 -38.79 10.72
N ASP A 233 -7.91 -39.87 10.90
CA ASP A 233 -7.75 -40.85 9.85
C ASP A 233 -9.07 -41.63 9.60
N SER A 234 -9.06 -42.50 8.60
CA SER A 234 -10.22 -43.35 8.26
C SER A 234 -10.65 -44.31 9.38
N ASN A 235 -9.86 -44.46 10.45
CA ASN A 235 -10.16 -45.29 11.61
C ASN A 235 -10.76 -44.47 12.76
N GLY A 236 -10.86 -43.14 12.61
CA GLY A 236 -11.38 -42.23 13.64
C GLY A 236 -10.35 -41.84 14.70
N ASP A 237 -9.09 -42.26 14.53
CA ASP A 237 -7.99 -41.88 15.39
C ASP A 237 -7.47 -40.51 14.95
N GLY A 238 -7.37 -39.58 15.91
CA GLY A 238 -6.84 -38.27 15.62
C GLY A 238 -5.33 -38.23 15.77
N THR A 239 -4.66 -37.82 14.71
CA THR A 239 -3.21 -37.59 14.71
C THR A 239 -2.94 -36.12 15.05
N ASP A 240 -1.71 -35.81 15.49
CA ASP A 240 -1.28 -34.42 15.76
C ASP A 240 -1.69 -33.50 14.60
N PRO A 241 -2.15 -32.26 14.87
CA PRO A 241 -2.66 -31.37 13.84
C PRO A 241 -1.63 -31.22 12.73
N THR A 242 -1.94 -31.75 11.54
CA THR A 242 -1.12 -31.56 10.36
C THR A 242 -1.28 -30.10 9.94
N GLY A 243 -0.14 -29.44 9.69
CA GLY A 243 -0.17 -28.08 9.16
C GLY A 243 -0.73 -28.10 7.74
N LEU A 244 -1.97 -27.67 7.58
CA LEU A 244 -2.61 -27.48 6.30
C LEU A 244 -2.09 -26.19 5.66
N LEU A 245 -1.40 -26.32 4.53
CA LEU A 245 -0.76 -25.21 3.83
C LEU A 245 -1.62 -24.72 2.66
N VAL A 246 -1.93 -23.43 2.62
CA VAL A 246 -2.43 -22.74 1.42
C VAL A 246 -1.28 -21.95 0.82
N PRO A 247 -0.75 -22.35 -0.34
CA PRO A 247 0.24 -21.55 -1.04
C PRO A 247 -0.43 -20.31 -1.63
N THR A 248 0.11 -19.12 -1.34
CA THR A 248 -0.51 -17.86 -1.78
C THR A 248 0.40 -17.04 -2.68
N SER A 249 -0.20 -16.26 -3.58
CA SER A 249 0.48 -15.25 -4.38
C SER A 249 -0.29 -13.94 -4.39
N ASP A 250 0.45 -12.85 -4.34
CA ASP A 250 -0.10 -11.53 -4.63
C ASP A 250 -0.14 -11.39 -6.15
N VAL A 251 -1.31 -11.09 -6.68
CA VAL A 251 -1.49 -10.82 -8.11
C VAL A 251 -1.79 -9.34 -8.29
N PHE A 252 -0.98 -8.70 -9.12
CA PHE A 252 -1.05 -7.28 -9.46
C PHE A 252 -1.64 -7.11 -10.85
N LEU A 253 -2.40 -6.04 -11.03
CA LEU A 253 -2.69 -5.41 -12.30
C LEU A 253 -2.16 -3.98 -12.24
N TYR A 254 -1.00 -3.73 -12.83
CA TYR A 254 -0.45 -2.39 -12.97
C TYR A 254 -1.20 -1.62 -14.05
N ALA A 255 -1.34 -0.31 -13.86
CA ALA A 255 -1.84 0.54 -14.93
C ALA A 255 -0.80 0.71 -16.04
N THR A 256 -1.20 0.59 -17.30
CA THR A 256 -0.32 0.93 -18.44
C THR A 256 -0.63 2.29 -19.03
N LYS A 257 -1.81 2.86 -18.72
CA LYS A 257 -2.25 4.15 -19.24
C LYS A 257 -3.09 4.89 -18.20
N VAL A 258 -2.92 6.20 -18.17
CA VAL A 258 -3.79 7.17 -17.49
C VAL A 258 -4.20 8.22 -18.50
N GLU A 259 -5.46 8.60 -18.47
CA GLU A 259 -6.06 9.56 -19.41
C GLU A 259 -6.95 10.54 -18.66
N ASP A 260 -6.73 11.83 -18.82
CA ASP A 260 -7.59 12.86 -18.23
C ASP A 260 -8.82 13.16 -19.10
N ARG A 261 -9.70 14.04 -18.63
CA ARG A 261 -10.92 14.44 -19.35
C ARG A 261 -10.68 15.23 -20.64
N HIS A 262 -9.46 15.72 -20.87
CA HIS A 262 -9.06 16.50 -22.04
C HIS A 262 -8.28 15.67 -23.06
N GLY A 263 -8.08 14.37 -22.80
CA GLY A 263 -7.35 13.45 -23.68
C GLY A 263 -5.83 13.47 -23.49
N ASN A 264 -5.30 14.12 -22.43
CA ASN A 264 -3.89 14.00 -22.09
C ASN A 264 -3.61 12.62 -21.51
N ILE A 265 -2.46 12.04 -21.85
CA ILE A 265 -2.14 10.66 -21.51
C ILE A 265 -0.79 10.58 -20.81
N VAL A 266 -0.68 9.66 -19.84
CA VAL A 266 0.59 9.13 -19.32
C VAL A 266 0.59 7.62 -19.50
N ASN A 267 1.65 7.08 -20.11
CA ASN A 267 1.87 5.65 -20.30
C ASN A 267 2.94 5.14 -19.33
N TYR A 268 2.71 3.95 -18.79
CA TYR A 268 3.64 3.19 -17.96
C TYR A 268 4.08 1.96 -18.74
N ASN A 269 5.38 1.87 -19.02
CA ASN A 269 5.94 0.78 -19.83
C ASN A 269 6.67 -0.20 -18.92
N PHE A 270 6.44 -1.50 -19.14
CA PHE A 270 7.00 -2.57 -18.32
C PHE A 270 7.85 -3.51 -19.16
N ASP A 271 8.79 -4.19 -18.50
CA ASP A 271 9.58 -5.27 -19.10
C ASP A 271 8.71 -6.53 -19.26
N PRO A 272 8.48 -7.03 -20.49
CA PRO A 272 7.68 -8.23 -20.72
C PRO A 272 8.31 -9.50 -20.15
N ALA A 273 9.64 -9.56 -20.00
CA ALA A 273 10.35 -10.70 -19.41
C ALA A 273 10.30 -10.64 -17.87
N ASN A 274 10.30 -9.44 -17.29
CA ASN A 274 10.25 -9.22 -15.85
C ASN A 274 9.05 -8.33 -15.50
N LYS A 275 7.87 -8.93 -15.37
CA LYS A 275 6.58 -8.22 -15.34
C LYS A 275 6.39 -7.20 -14.20
N HIS A 276 7.22 -7.24 -13.15
CA HIS A 276 7.24 -6.24 -12.08
C HIS A 276 8.13 -5.02 -12.36
N ARG A 277 8.93 -5.03 -13.44
CA ARG A 277 9.89 -3.98 -13.75
C ARG A 277 9.28 -2.94 -14.67
N LEU A 278 9.01 -1.75 -14.11
CA LEU A 278 8.69 -0.55 -14.87
C LEU A 278 9.96 -0.01 -15.55
N THR A 279 9.92 0.24 -16.85
CA THR A 279 11.08 0.72 -17.63
C THR A 279 10.98 2.20 -17.97
N SER A 280 9.78 2.76 -18.10
CA SER A 280 9.60 4.21 -18.31
C SER A 280 8.19 4.68 -17.99
N ILE A 281 8.07 5.98 -17.70
CA ILE A 281 6.80 6.71 -17.61
C ILE A 281 6.86 7.87 -18.61
N VAL A 282 5.88 7.97 -19.51
CA VAL A 282 5.92 8.91 -20.64
C VAL A 282 4.57 9.60 -20.80
N SER A 283 4.57 10.94 -20.77
CA SER A 283 3.38 11.74 -21.06
C SER A 283 3.27 12.09 -22.54
N SER A 284 2.04 12.35 -23.01
CA SER A 284 1.74 12.82 -24.37
C SER A 284 2.34 14.19 -24.70
N ASP A 285 2.75 14.97 -23.69
CA ASP A 285 3.41 16.27 -23.86
C ASP A 285 4.95 16.21 -23.89
N GLY A 286 5.52 15.00 -23.81
CA GLY A 286 6.96 14.76 -23.89
C GLY A 286 7.67 14.61 -22.54
N ALA A 287 7.00 14.88 -21.42
CA ALA A 287 7.57 14.57 -20.09
C ALA A 287 7.87 13.08 -19.96
N ARG A 288 9.08 12.75 -19.48
CA ARG A 288 9.59 11.38 -19.47
C ARG A 288 10.58 11.13 -18.33
N LEU A 289 10.48 9.93 -17.76
CA LEU A 289 11.57 9.31 -17.01
C LEU A 289 11.79 7.86 -17.45
N ASP A 290 13.03 7.40 -17.35
CA ASP A 290 13.48 6.06 -17.72
C ASP A 290 14.16 5.38 -16.52
N ILE A 291 13.96 4.07 -16.38
CA ILE A 291 14.41 3.29 -15.22
C ILE A 291 15.29 2.16 -15.71
N THR A 292 16.49 2.03 -15.12
CA THR A 292 17.43 0.95 -15.39
C THR A 292 17.55 0.03 -14.19
N TYR A 293 17.94 -1.22 -14.45
CA TYR A 293 18.04 -2.27 -13.43
C TYR A 293 19.43 -2.88 -13.45
N ASN A 294 19.93 -3.27 -12.27
CA ASN A 294 21.15 -4.03 -12.13
C ASN A 294 20.94 -5.51 -12.52
N GLN A 295 22.03 -6.27 -12.54
CA GLN A 295 22.02 -7.69 -12.93
C GLN A 295 21.16 -8.57 -12.00
N THR A 296 21.01 -8.17 -10.74
CA THR A 296 20.19 -8.86 -9.73
C THR A 296 18.73 -8.42 -9.75
N GLY A 297 18.36 -7.49 -10.63
CA GLY A 297 16.98 -7.10 -10.90
C GLY A 297 16.41 -5.96 -10.08
N GLN A 298 17.23 -5.24 -9.31
CA GLN A 298 16.82 -4.03 -8.60
C GLN A 298 17.10 -2.79 -9.45
N VAL A 299 16.30 -1.74 -9.27
CA VAL A 299 16.49 -0.42 -9.90
C VAL A 299 17.89 0.07 -9.58
N SER A 300 18.70 0.35 -10.59
CA SER A 300 20.04 0.91 -10.44
C SER A 300 20.05 2.42 -10.63
N GLU A 301 19.39 2.90 -11.68
CA GLU A 301 19.34 4.33 -11.99
C GLU A 301 17.94 4.73 -12.49
N VAL A 302 17.57 5.97 -12.20
CA VAL A 302 16.44 6.64 -12.83
C VAL A 302 16.98 7.87 -13.56
N HIS A 303 16.57 8.06 -14.81
CA HIS A 303 17.00 9.15 -15.67
C HIS A 303 15.82 10.04 -16.01
N ALA A 304 15.96 11.34 -15.80
CA ALA A 304 14.99 12.34 -16.22
C ALA A 304 15.67 13.69 -16.36
N LEU A 305 15.25 14.52 -17.33
CA LEU A 305 15.72 15.91 -17.47
C LEU A 305 17.26 16.06 -17.53
N GLY A 306 17.96 15.07 -18.10
CA GLY A 306 19.43 15.06 -18.16
C GLY A 306 20.13 14.79 -16.81
N GLN A 307 19.37 14.43 -15.78
CA GLN A 307 19.83 14.09 -14.45
C GLN A 307 19.68 12.59 -14.16
N VAL A 308 20.45 12.11 -13.19
CA VAL A 308 20.49 10.69 -12.81
C VAL A 308 20.43 10.55 -11.30
N TRP A 309 19.51 9.71 -10.83
CA TRP A 309 19.42 9.26 -9.45
C TRP A 309 19.92 7.82 -9.38
N LYS A 310 20.79 7.51 -8.42
CA LYS A 310 21.42 6.18 -8.31
C LYS A 310 21.00 5.49 -7.03
N TYR A 311 20.72 4.19 -7.12
CA TYR A 311 20.16 3.38 -6.04
C TYR A 311 21.17 2.30 -5.66
N THR A 312 21.56 2.29 -4.39
CA THR A 312 22.56 1.36 -3.86
C THR A 312 21.92 0.43 -2.83
N TYR A 313 22.21 -0.86 -2.96
CA TYR A 313 21.67 -1.90 -2.09
C TYR A 313 22.77 -2.50 -1.23
N GLY A 314 22.44 -2.76 0.03
CA GLY A 314 23.29 -3.49 0.96
C GLY A 314 23.28 -4.99 0.71
N ALA A 315 23.90 -5.74 1.64
CA ALA A 315 23.96 -7.19 1.59
C ALA A 315 22.56 -7.83 1.48
N ILE A 316 22.50 -8.94 0.74
CA ILE A 316 21.29 -9.76 0.61
C ILE A 316 20.98 -10.37 1.97
N THR A 317 19.77 -10.12 2.46
CA THR A 317 19.20 -10.80 3.63
C THR A 317 18.43 -12.05 3.16
N PRO A 318 17.96 -12.94 4.06
CA PRO A 318 17.00 -13.99 3.69
C PRO A 318 15.75 -13.45 2.97
N PHE A 319 15.50 -12.14 3.08
CA PHE A 319 14.44 -11.43 2.42
C PHE A 319 14.95 -10.53 1.27
N GLY A 320 16.05 -10.87 0.61
CA GLY A 320 16.53 -10.14 -0.55
C GLY A 320 17.38 -8.90 -0.20
N PRO A 321 17.85 -8.17 -1.23
CA PRO A 321 18.68 -6.98 -1.06
C PRO A 321 17.88 -5.85 -0.43
N LYS A 322 18.55 -4.99 0.34
CA LYS A 322 17.93 -3.85 1.01
C LYS A 322 18.45 -2.55 0.40
N LEU A 323 17.55 -1.65 0.01
CA LEU A 323 17.94 -0.30 -0.42
C LEU A 323 18.57 0.44 0.77
N THR A 324 19.84 0.84 0.63
CA THR A 324 20.62 1.51 1.68
C THR A 324 20.89 2.97 1.38
N GLU A 325 20.91 3.36 0.10
CA GLU A 325 21.23 4.73 -0.30
C GLU A 325 20.54 5.09 -1.63
N VAL A 326 20.11 6.35 -1.73
CA VAL A 326 19.72 6.99 -3.00
C VAL A 326 20.57 8.25 -3.17
N LEU A 327 21.45 8.26 -4.16
CA LEU A 327 22.32 9.38 -4.51
C LEU A 327 21.59 10.29 -5.51
N LEU A 328 21.47 11.57 -5.16
CA LEU A 328 20.83 12.59 -5.99
C LEU A 328 21.83 13.18 -7.01
N PRO A 329 21.35 13.87 -8.05
CA PRO A 329 22.20 14.49 -9.06
C PRO A 329 23.25 15.46 -8.51
N ASP A 330 22.96 16.13 -7.39
CA ASP A 330 23.82 17.09 -6.71
C ASP A 330 24.83 16.46 -5.72
N GLN A 331 24.95 15.12 -5.74
CA GLN A 331 25.79 14.31 -4.82
C GLN A 331 25.30 14.26 -3.37
N SER A 332 24.23 14.97 -3.02
CA SER A 332 23.54 14.74 -1.76
C SER A 332 22.83 13.38 -1.80
N LYS A 333 22.46 12.83 -0.64
CA LYS A 333 21.94 11.47 -0.59
C LYS A 333 21.01 11.18 0.56
N TRP A 334 20.09 10.27 0.30
CA TRP A 334 19.37 9.57 1.34
C TRP A 334 20.15 8.34 1.81
N THR A 335 20.11 8.03 3.11
CA THR A 335 20.55 6.72 3.62
C THR A 335 19.51 6.08 4.53
N PHE A 336 19.46 4.75 4.52
CA PHE A 336 18.46 3.97 5.26
C PHE A 336 19.09 2.85 6.09
N ALA A 337 18.99 2.94 7.41
CA ALA A 337 19.40 1.92 8.36
C ALA A 337 18.19 1.35 9.13
N GLY A 338 18.34 0.14 9.68
CA GLY A 338 17.26 -0.63 10.29
C GLY A 338 16.63 -1.67 9.35
N ASP A 339 15.94 -2.66 9.89
CA ASP A 339 15.29 -3.70 9.10
C ASP A 339 13.80 -3.38 8.88
N MET A 340 13.50 -2.88 7.68
CA MET A 340 12.13 -2.56 7.24
C MET A 340 11.31 -3.82 6.95
N MET A 341 11.91 -5.01 6.89
CA MET A 341 11.23 -6.22 6.43
C MET A 341 10.47 -6.92 7.54
N TRP A 342 11.04 -7.00 8.75
CA TRP A 342 10.31 -7.49 9.95
C TRP A 342 9.05 -6.69 10.25
N TRP A 343 8.96 -5.48 9.70
CA TRP A 343 7.81 -4.61 9.79
C TRP A 343 6.63 -5.06 8.90
N TYR A 344 6.88 -5.62 7.71
CA TYR A 344 5.84 -6.03 6.73
C TYR A 344 5.70 -7.55 6.55
N ALA A 345 6.61 -8.37 7.09
CA ALA A 345 6.67 -9.81 6.84
C ALA A 345 5.79 -10.68 7.76
N LYS A 346 5.27 -10.13 8.87
CA LYS A 346 4.44 -10.88 9.82
C LYS A 346 3.00 -10.41 9.74
N SER A 347 2.09 -11.34 9.45
CA SER A 347 0.67 -11.16 9.80
C SER A 347 0.56 -10.69 11.24
N PRO A 348 -0.29 -9.70 11.55
CA PRO A 348 -0.63 -9.37 12.93
C PRO A 348 -1.52 -10.47 13.52
N ILE A 349 -1.00 -11.70 13.58
CA ILE A 349 -1.67 -12.83 14.22
C ILE A 349 -1.57 -12.56 15.70
N LEU A 350 -2.72 -12.36 16.31
CA LEU A 350 -2.83 -12.32 17.76
C LEU A 350 -2.23 -13.64 18.30
N PRO A 351 -1.24 -13.58 19.22
CA PRO A 351 -0.67 -14.79 19.81
C PRO A 351 -1.78 -15.68 20.38
N ALA A 352 -1.62 -17.01 20.39
CA ALA A 352 -2.64 -17.88 20.98
C ALA A 352 -2.97 -17.52 22.44
N ALA A 353 -1.97 -17.02 23.18
CA ALA A 353 -2.12 -16.49 24.54
C ALA A 353 -3.03 -15.25 24.64
N PHE A 354 -3.38 -14.63 23.50
CA PHE A 354 -4.32 -13.51 23.45
C PHE A 354 -5.74 -13.96 23.75
N TYR A 355 -6.16 -15.14 23.30
CA TYR A 355 -7.46 -15.71 23.64
C TYR A 355 -7.27 -16.64 24.84
N ASP A 356 -7.49 -16.12 26.05
CA ASP A 356 -7.54 -16.99 27.23
C ASP A 356 -8.79 -17.90 27.15
N ASN A 357 -8.86 -18.87 28.06
CA ASN A 357 -9.88 -19.90 28.22
C ASN A 357 -11.34 -19.41 28.45
N ALA A 358 -11.68 -18.17 28.07
CA ALA A 358 -13.02 -17.59 28.24
C ALA A 358 -13.36 -16.45 27.25
N CYS A 359 -12.75 -16.37 26.06
CA CYS A 359 -12.86 -15.17 25.19
C CYS A 359 -12.32 -13.88 25.83
N GLU A 360 -11.64 -13.99 26.98
CA GLU A 360 -10.93 -12.88 27.61
C GLU A 360 -9.61 -12.63 26.88
N GLN A 361 -9.38 -11.35 26.56
CA GLN A 361 -8.31 -10.92 25.69
C GLN A 361 -7.08 -10.50 26.52
N ASN A 362 -6.04 -11.34 26.60
CA ASN A 362 -4.83 -11.03 27.35
C ASN A 362 -3.85 -10.19 26.51
N ALA A 363 -3.90 -8.87 26.73
CA ALA A 363 -3.04 -7.90 26.05
C ALA A 363 -1.65 -7.71 26.71
N THR A 364 -1.32 -8.45 27.77
CA THR A 364 -0.09 -8.23 28.56
C THR A 364 1.16 -8.38 27.70
N GLY A 365 2.05 -7.40 27.77
CA GLY A 365 3.29 -7.31 26.98
C GLY A 365 3.11 -6.55 25.65
N TYR A 366 1.87 -6.30 25.24
CA TYR A 366 1.51 -5.65 23.97
C TYR A 366 0.77 -4.33 24.15
N ARG A 367 0.63 -3.81 25.38
CA ARG A 367 0.08 -2.47 25.64
C ARG A 367 1.20 -1.44 25.73
N SER A 368 0.90 -0.17 25.46
CA SER A 368 1.89 0.92 25.56
C SER A 368 2.54 1.02 26.95
N GLN A 369 1.78 0.76 28.02
CA GLN A 369 2.27 0.78 29.41
C GLN A 369 3.11 -0.44 29.80
N ASP A 370 3.06 -1.53 29.04
CA ASP A 370 3.83 -2.73 29.38
C ASP A 370 5.30 -2.51 29.02
N PRO A 371 6.26 -3.05 29.79
CA PRO A 371 7.68 -3.00 29.43
C PRO A 371 7.92 -3.53 28.02
N ALA A 372 8.64 -2.77 27.20
CA ALA A 372 8.95 -3.19 25.83
C ALA A 372 10.03 -4.29 25.85
N ALA A 373 9.67 -5.48 25.38
CA ALA A 373 10.66 -6.51 25.09
C ALA A 373 11.43 -6.17 23.80
N SER A 374 12.74 -6.40 23.79
CA SER A 374 13.63 -6.03 22.67
C SER A 374 13.22 -6.67 21.34
N TYR A 375 12.69 -7.91 21.36
CA TYR A 375 12.23 -8.61 20.17
C TYR A 375 10.96 -8.00 19.54
N ASN A 376 10.22 -7.16 20.28
CA ASN A 376 9.04 -6.46 19.77
C ASN A 376 9.37 -5.05 19.23
N LEU A 377 10.62 -4.61 19.33
CA LEU A 377 11.07 -3.30 18.90
C LEU A 377 11.70 -3.37 17.51
N SER A 378 11.51 -2.30 16.74
CA SER A 378 12.22 -2.06 15.49
C SER A 378 12.63 -0.60 15.43
N THR A 379 13.85 -0.33 14.99
CA THR A 379 14.36 1.04 14.88
C THR A 379 14.79 1.28 13.44
N LEU A 380 14.22 2.33 12.85
CA LEU A 380 14.58 2.82 11.53
C LEU A 380 15.33 4.13 11.68
N VAL A 381 16.40 4.29 10.93
CA VAL A 381 17.17 5.53 10.91
C VAL A 381 17.36 5.96 9.47
N PHE A 382 16.75 7.09 9.12
CA PHE A 382 16.86 7.69 7.80
C PHE A 382 17.71 8.95 7.89
N THR A 383 18.62 9.13 6.95
CA THR A 383 19.36 10.40 6.81
C THR A 383 18.89 11.08 5.53
N HIS A 384 18.36 12.30 5.67
CA HIS A 384 17.94 13.18 4.60
C HIS A 384 19.17 13.80 3.90
N PRO A 385 19.09 14.12 2.60
CA PRO A 385 20.15 14.80 1.84
C PRO A 385 20.75 16.07 2.48
N SER A 386 19.98 16.76 3.31
CA SER A 386 20.43 17.93 4.08
C SER A 386 21.32 17.59 5.29
N GLY A 387 21.49 16.31 5.61
CA GLY A 387 22.18 15.82 6.81
C GLY A 387 21.28 15.66 8.04
N ALA A 388 19.98 15.98 7.94
CA ALA A 388 19.03 15.69 9.00
C ALA A 388 18.81 14.17 9.15
N GLN A 389 18.70 13.68 10.38
CA GLN A 389 18.49 12.29 10.70
C GLN A 389 17.16 12.10 11.42
N GLY A 390 16.34 11.17 10.92
CA GLY A 390 15.08 10.74 11.51
C GLY A 390 15.22 9.35 12.09
N THR A 391 15.01 9.20 13.39
CA THR A 391 14.96 7.90 14.08
C THR A 391 13.51 7.59 14.46
N PHE A 392 13.03 6.43 14.01
CA PHE A 392 11.68 5.96 14.24
C PHE A 392 11.74 4.64 15.01
N VAL A 393 11.19 4.62 16.22
CA VAL A 393 11.12 3.44 17.07
C VAL A 393 9.70 2.94 17.12
N LEU A 394 9.59 1.64 16.87
CA LEU A 394 8.38 0.98 16.47
C LEU A 394 8.19 -0.24 17.35
N ARG A 395 6.96 -0.52 17.75
CA ARG A 395 6.64 -1.64 18.64
C ARG A 395 5.40 -2.39 18.17
N SER A 396 5.42 -3.72 18.29
CA SER A 396 4.19 -4.50 18.21
C SER A 396 3.28 -4.16 19.39
N LEU A 397 2.18 -3.47 19.12
CA LEU A 397 1.13 -3.16 20.09
C LEU A 397 -0.19 -3.76 19.63
N ILE A 398 -1.06 -4.05 20.59
CA ILE A 398 -2.42 -4.41 20.28
C ILE A 398 -3.29 -3.17 20.10
N HIS A 399 -4.25 -3.26 19.18
CA HIS A 399 -5.28 -2.26 18.91
C HIS A 399 -6.62 -2.96 18.71
N GLY A 400 -7.69 -2.18 18.64
CA GLY A 400 -9.00 -2.76 18.37
C GLY A 400 -10.09 -1.72 18.17
N SER A 401 -11.32 -2.20 18.08
CA SER A 401 -12.50 -1.36 17.95
C SER A 401 -13.67 -1.97 18.72
N ASP A 402 -14.41 -1.09 19.37
CA ASP A 402 -15.64 -1.45 20.07
C ASP A 402 -16.78 -1.71 19.09
N ASN A 403 -17.76 -2.50 19.54
CA ASN A 403 -18.97 -2.83 18.78
C ASN A 403 -18.67 -3.47 17.41
N THR A 404 -17.64 -4.33 17.35
CA THR A 404 -17.22 -4.97 16.11
C THR A 404 -18.19 -6.12 15.73
N PRO A 405 -18.67 -6.19 14.48
CA PRO A 405 -19.51 -7.29 14.00
C PRO A 405 -18.75 -8.62 13.99
N GLY A 406 -19.07 -9.49 14.93
CA GLY A 406 -18.41 -10.78 15.09
C GLY A 406 -18.68 -11.35 16.47
N GLY A 407 -17.92 -12.37 16.82
CA GLY A 407 -17.93 -12.90 18.17
C GLY A 407 -16.70 -13.73 18.45
N CYS A 408 -16.50 -14.03 19.72
CA CYS A 408 -15.63 -15.11 20.15
C CYS A 408 -16.46 -16.30 20.62
N GLY A 409 -15.99 -17.51 20.34
CA GLY A 409 -16.68 -18.74 20.74
C GLY A 409 -15.72 -19.91 20.91
N LEU A 410 -16.28 -20.99 21.41
CA LEU A 410 -15.61 -22.28 21.47
C LEU A 410 -15.58 -22.91 20.09
N PHE A 411 -14.40 -23.34 19.69
CA PHE A 411 -14.14 -24.17 18.53
C PHE A 411 -13.56 -25.50 19.02
N GLY A 412 -13.86 -26.58 18.30
CA GLY A 412 -13.52 -27.93 18.73
C GLY A 412 -14.75 -28.84 18.75
N SER A 413 -14.51 -30.14 18.64
CA SER A 413 -15.57 -31.16 18.57
C SER A 413 -15.63 -32.06 19.81
N VAL A 414 -14.63 -32.02 20.69
CA VAL A 414 -14.50 -32.86 21.89
C VAL A 414 -13.76 -32.13 23.02
N MET A 415 -14.01 -32.51 24.29
CA MET A 415 -13.48 -31.82 25.48
C MET A 415 -11.95 -31.71 25.55
N THR A 416 -11.21 -32.56 24.85
CA THR A 416 -9.74 -32.57 24.84
C THR A 416 -9.14 -31.61 23.81
N ASP A 417 -9.97 -31.00 22.96
CA ASP A 417 -9.55 -30.19 21.82
C ASP A 417 -10.51 -29.01 21.62
N ILE A 418 -10.80 -28.31 22.72
CA ILE A 418 -11.60 -27.09 22.74
C ILE A 418 -10.65 -25.90 22.83
N TRP A 419 -10.76 -24.96 21.90
CA TRP A 419 -10.06 -23.68 21.94
C TRP A 419 -11.02 -22.52 21.72
N PHE A 420 -10.61 -21.34 22.17
CA PHE A 420 -11.32 -20.10 21.92
C PHE A 420 -10.81 -19.46 20.64
N GLY A 421 -11.73 -18.91 19.85
CA GLY A 421 -11.39 -18.19 18.63
C GLY A 421 -12.37 -17.07 18.32
N SER A 422 -11.98 -16.16 17.46
CA SER A 422 -12.87 -15.14 16.89
C SER A 422 -13.45 -15.60 15.55
N TYR A 423 -14.73 -15.30 15.30
CA TYR A 423 -15.36 -15.39 13.99
C TYR A 423 -15.97 -14.04 13.60
N GLY A 424 -16.09 -13.78 12.29
CA GLY A 424 -16.49 -12.47 11.77
C GLY A 424 -15.31 -11.49 11.74
N VAL A 425 -15.58 -10.21 11.96
CA VAL A 425 -14.54 -9.17 12.02
C VAL A 425 -13.87 -9.25 13.40
N PRO A 426 -12.53 -9.38 13.49
CA PRO A 426 -11.83 -9.38 14.78
C PRO A 426 -12.01 -8.04 15.51
N SER A 427 -12.36 -8.07 16.80
CA SER A 427 -12.48 -6.85 17.62
C SER A 427 -11.13 -6.23 17.95
N ALA A 428 -10.05 -7.02 17.93
CA ALA A 428 -8.69 -6.60 18.21
C ALA A 428 -7.70 -7.17 17.18
N TYR A 429 -6.56 -6.53 17.05
CA TYR A 429 -5.49 -6.87 16.10
C TYR A 429 -4.14 -6.32 16.58
N LEU A 430 -3.04 -6.96 16.16
CA LEU A 430 -1.71 -6.36 16.36
C LEU A 430 -1.41 -5.31 15.28
N ALA A 431 -0.71 -4.25 15.64
CA ALA A 431 -0.11 -3.34 14.69
C ALA A 431 1.35 -3.07 15.09
N LYS A 432 2.17 -2.73 14.09
CA LYS A 432 3.49 -2.16 14.33
C LYS A 432 3.30 -0.65 14.49
N SER A 433 3.33 -0.20 15.74
CA SER A 433 3.00 1.18 16.10
C SER A 433 4.26 2.00 16.32
N LEU A 434 4.32 3.21 15.76
CA LEU A 434 5.33 4.19 16.12
C LEU A 434 5.14 4.61 17.57
N ILE A 435 6.17 4.42 18.39
CA ILE A 435 6.19 4.79 19.81
C ILE A 435 7.14 5.95 20.09
N SER A 436 8.14 6.17 19.24
CA SER A 436 9.04 7.31 19.33
C SER A 436 9.52 7.76 17.96
N LYS A 437 9.57 9.07 17.77
CA LYS A 437 10.19 9.70 16.62
C LYS A 437 11.17 10.74 17.13
N LYS A 438 12.38 10.75 16.58
CA LYS A 438 13.38 11.77 16.87
C LYS A 438 13.95 12.32 15.57
N ILE A 439 14.02 13.65 15.43
CA ILE A 439 14.71 14.32 14.34
C ILE A 439 15.87 15.13 14.91
N THR A 440 17.06 14.94 14.36
CA THR A 440 18.27 15.73 14.65
C THR A 440 18.94 16.16 13.36
N GLY A 441 19.88 17.11 13.40
CA GLY A 441 20.65 17.47 12.22
C GLY A 441 21.31 18.84 12.30
N PRO A 442 22.15 19.18 11.30
CA PRO A 442 22.80 20.48 11.24
C PRO A 442 21.79 21.63 11.27
N GLY A 443 21.96 22.56 12.21
CA GLY A 443 21.07 23.72 12.35
C GLY A 443 19.67 23.40 12.90
N LEU A 444 19.44 22.17 13.38
CA LEU A 444 18.17 21.75 13.98
C LEU A 444 18.31 21.62 15.50
N ALA A 445 17.34 22.15 16.23
CA ALA A 445 17.11 21.70 17.60
C ALA A 445 16.59 20.26 17.56
N ASP A 446 17.04 19.41 18.50
CA ASP A 446 16.53 18.05 18.65
C ASP A 446 15.01 18.08 18.87
N GLN A 447 14.25 17.43 17.99
CA GLN A 447 12.80 17.28 18.11
C GLN A 447 12.48 15.82 18.42
N THR A 448 11.69 15.59 19.47
CA THR A 448 11.31 14.24 19.89
C THR A 448 9.80 14.19 20.14
N TRP A 449 9.16 13.19 19.58
CA TRP A 449 7.75 12.84 19.81
C TRP A 449 7.71 11.45 20.43
N SER A 450 6.79 11.26 21.37
CA SER A 450 6.50 9.97 21.98
C SER A 450 5.02 9.69 21.86
N TYR A 451 4.67 8.45 21.53
CA TYR A 451 3.30 8.04 21.25
C TYR A 451 2.91 6.92 22.21
N SER A 452 1.73 7.03 22.79
CA SER A 452 1.11 6.01 23.63
C SER A 452 -0.31 5.78 23.13
N TYR A 453 -0.71 4.51 23.05
CA TYR A 453 -2.01 4.12 22.54
C TYR A 453 -2.78 3.42 23.66
N VAL A 454 -4.03 3.85 23.86
CA VAL A 454 -4.95 3.29 24.86
C VAL A 454 -6.16 2.73 24.12
N PRO A 455 -6.00 1.59 23.42
CA PRO A 455 -7.07 0.99 22.63
C PRO A 455 -8.18 0.41 23.54
N SER A 456 -9.37 0.32 22.98
CA SER A 456 -10.50 -0.46 23.50
C SER A 456 -11.07 -1.35 22.40
N TRP A 457 -11.70 -2.46 22.79
CA TRP A 457 -12.33 -3.38 21.87
C TRP A 457 -13.46 -4.16 22.53
N SER A 458 -14.43 -4.52 21.71
CA SER A 458 -15.55 -5.37 22.09
C SER A 458 -16.23 -5.90 20.84
N PHE A 459 -16.79 -7.11 20.93
CA PHE A 459 -17.75 -7.55 19.92
C PHE A 459 -19.11 -6.90 20.19
N ALA A 460 -19.88 -6.68 19.12
CA ALA A 460 -21.22 -6.11 19.22
C ALA A 460 -22.13 -6.88 20.19
N LYS A 461 -22.01 -8.22 20.22
CA LYS A 461 -22.79 -9.10 21.10
C LYS A 461 -22.48 -8.93 22.60
N ASP A 462 -21.27 -8.48 22.93
CA ASP A 462 -20.79 -8.30 24.31
C ASP A 462 -21.04 -6.86 24.80
N CYS A 463 -21.46 -5.98 23.88
CA CYS A 463 -21.77 -4.58 24.15
C CYS A 463 -23.24 -4.38 24.56
N THR A 464 -23.54 -4.62 25.85
CA THR A 464 -24.91 -4.48 26.40
C THR A 464 -25.23 -3.07 26.93
N SER A 465 -24.23 -2.29 27.37
CA SER A 465 -24.32 -0.84 27.64
C SER A 465 -22.92 -0.21 27.81
N GLY A 466 -22.74 1.08 27.48
CA GLY A 466 -21.53 1.85 27.85
C GLY A 466 -20.32 1.75 26.91
N CYS A 467 -20.41 1.08 25.77
CA CYS A 467 -19.29 1.01 24.82
C CYS A 467 -19.04 2.36 24.16
N THR A 468 -17.78 2.77 24.14
CA THR A 468 -17.33 3.98 23.46
C THR A 468 -17.49 3.82 21.96
N THR A 469 -18.32 4.63 21.32
CA THR A 469 -18.44 4.67 19.85
C THR A 469 -17.30 5.45 19.18
N THR A 470 -16.32 5.91 19.96
CA THR A 470 -15.22 6.79 19.52
C THR A 470 -13.93 6.45 20.26
N THR A 471 -12.88 6.12 19.51
CA THR A 471 -11.50 5.95 20.00
C THR A 471 -10.92 7.31 20.42
N ARG A 472 -10.35 7.41 21.62
CA ARG A 472 -9.61 8.62 22.08
C ARG A 472 -8.11 8.44 21.85
N ILE A 473 -7.47 9.51 21.38
CA ILE A 473 -6.02 9.59 21.19
C ILE A 473 -5.52 10.68 22.16
N THR A 474 -4.41 10.42 22.84
CA THR A 474 -3.73 11.38 23.71
C THR A 474 -2.27 11.49 23.38
#